data_AF-A0A510UZA0-F1
#
_entry.id   AF-A0A510UZA0-F1
#
_cell.length_a   1.000
_cell.length_b   1.000
_cell.length_c   1.000
_cell.angle_alpha   90.00
_cell.angle_beta   90.00
_cell.angle_gamma   90.00
#
_symmetry.space_group_name_H-M   'P 1'
#
loop_
_entity.id
_entity.type
_entity.pdbx_description
1 polymer ?
#
loop_
_entity_poly.entity_id
_entity_poly.type
_entity_poly.pdbx_seq_one_letter_code
_entity_poly.pdbx_strand_id
1 'polypeptide(L)'
;MTTTQPGWYPDPQNPATMRWFDGTQWTEHVSPVVTMDPNAPRGSSRSAGKTALIVVAIVVVTLLVLGILAAIALPVWLSQSQKEEFASSVRTVTCEQVVDEAVELSHRDLPAGYVALADVTDVFVVADERADLQRPPSGELVLVLTCEGTARWDDGTTGTIRLALSVDSAGRHSIADATQTTT
;
A
#
# COMPACT_ATOMS: atom_id res chain seq x y z
N MET A 1 -50.39 -68.91 26.62
CA MET A 1 -51.45 -67.92 26.91
C MET A 1 -50.81 -66.55 26.74
N THR A 2 -51.24 -65.73 25.78
CA THR A 2 -50.67 -64.40 25.52
C THR A 2 -51.28 -63.40 26.50
N THR A 3 -50.52 -63.01 27.54
CA THR A 3 -50.88 -61.92 28.44
C THR A 3 -50.75 -60.59 27.68
N THR A 4 -51.86 -59.88 27.53
CA THR A 4 -51.87 -58.50 27.02
C THR A 4 -51.15 -57.62 28.04
N GLN A 5 -50.13 -56.89 27.61
CA GLN A 5 -49.39 -55.99 28.50
C GLN A 5 -50.22 -54.76 28.87
N PRO A 6 -49.94 -54.11 30.01
CA PRO A 6 -50.58 -52.84 30.36
C PRO A 6 -50.26 -51.76 29.31
N GLY A 7 -51.28 -51.02 28.85
CA GLY A 7 -51.11 -50.03 27.78
C GLY A 7 -52.41 -49.37 27.32
N TRP A 8 -52.30 -48.40 26.40
CA TRP A 8 -53.45 -47.79 25.72
C TRP A 8 -53.87 -48.64 24.53
N TYR A 9 -55.14 -49.05 24.51
CA TYR A 9 -55.72 -49.85 23.43
C TYR A 9 -57.05 -49.23 22.97
N PRO A 10 -57.52 -49.51 21.75
CA PRO A 10 -58.83 -49.05 21.28
C PRO A 10 -59.94 -49.51 22.23
N ASP A 11 -60.82 -48.60 22.65
CA ASP A 11 -61.91 -48.91 23.58
C ASP A 11 -62.97 -49.80 22.88
N PRO A 12 -63.26 -51.02 23.40
CA PRO A 12 -64.27 -51.91 22.81
C PRO A 12 -65.68 -51.32 22.78
N GLN A 13 -65.99 -50.39 23.69
CA GLN A 13 -67.29 -49.73 23.78
C GLN A 13 -67.37 -48.50 22.88
N ASN A 14 -66.23 -47.84 22.60
CA ASN A 14 -66.17 -46.67 21.75
C ASN A 14 -64.86 -46.63 20.93
N PRO A 15 -64.85 -47.15 19.69
CA PRO A 15 -63.66 -47.24 18.85
C PRO A 15 -62.98 -45.89 18.54
N ALA A 16 -63.65 -44.76 18.77
CA ALA A 16 -63.09 -43.42 18.54
C ALA A 16 -62.17 -42.94 19.68
N THR A 17 -62.01 -43.73 20.73
CA THR A 17 -61.19 -43.40 21.92
C THR A 17 -60.23 -44.53 22.26
N MET A 18 -59.13 -44.20 22.95
CA MET A 18 -58.24 -45.19 23.55
C MET A 18 -58.58 -45.33 25.03
N ARG A 19 -58.61 -46.56 25.56
CA ARG A 19 -58.78 -46.85 26.99
C ARG A 19 -57.55 -47.58 27.52
N TRP A 20 -57.19 -47.34 28.78
CA TRP A 20 -56.04 -47.99 29.41
C TRP A 20 -56.41 -49.38 29.94
N PHE A 21 -55.65 -50.40 29.54
CA PHE A 21 -55.70 -51.76 30.07
C PHE A 21 -54.57 -51.94 31.08
N ASP A 22 -54.84 -52.48 32.27
CA ASP A 22 -53.84 -52.64 33.34
C ASP A 22 -53.10 -53.99 33.32
N GLY A 23 -53.37 -54.83 32.31
CA GLY A 23 -52.85 -56.19 32.21
C GLY A 23 -53.83 -57.26 32.70
N THR A 24 -54.87 -56.87 33.44
CA THR A 24 -55.92 -57.78 33.96
C THR A 24 -57.34 -57.32 33.60
N GLN A 25 -57.60 -56.01 33.58
CA GLN A 25 -58.90 -55.41 33.26
C GLN A 25 -58.75 -54.02 32.60
N TRP A 26 -59.83 -53.55 31.99
CA TRP A 26 -59.92 -52.19 31.47
C TRP A 26 -60.18 -51.19 32.59
N THR A 27 -59.42 -50.10 32.64
CA THR A 27 -59.59 -49.04 33.63
C THR A 27 -60.49 -47.92 33.12
N GLU A 28 -60.86 -46.98 33.97
CA GLU A 28 -61.68 -45.81 33.60
C GLU A 28 -60.92 -44.73 32.82
N HIS A 29 -59.59 -44.85 32.69
CA HIS A 29 -58.80 -43.86 31.96
C HIS A 29 -59.05 -43.98 30.46
N VAL A 30 -59.61 -42.92 29.88
CA VAL A 30 -59.83 -42.76 28.44
C VAL A 30 -59.06 -41.56 27.90
N SER A 31 -58.46 -41.70 26.72
CA SER A 31 -57.78 -40.63 25.99
C SER A 31 -58.41 -40.44 24.62
N PRO A 32 -58.66 -39.20 24.18
CA PRO A 32 -59.05 -38.95 22.79
C PRO A 32 -57.92 -39.38 21.85
N VAL A 33 -58.29 -39.96 20.70
CA VAL A 33 -57.33 -40.21 19.61
C VAL A 33 -56.93 -38.86 19.06
N VAL A 34 -55.69 -38.42 19.32
CA VAL A 34 -55.13 -37.23 18.67
C VAL A 34 -54.84 -37.58 17.23
N THR A 35 -55.76 -37.26 16.33
CA THR A 35 -55.46 -37.20 14.90
C THR A 35 -54.50 -36.04 14.69
N MET A 36 -53.21 -36.35 14.49
CA MET A 36 -52.27 -35.37 13.95
C MET A 36 -52.79 -34.98 12.56
N ASP A 37 -53.20 -33.72 12.40
CA ASP A 37 -53.59 -33.18 11.10
C ASP A 37 -52.36 -33.20 10.18
N PRO A 38 -52.35 -34.02 9.11
CA PRO A 38 -51.23 -34.05 8.18
C PRO A 38 -51.08 -32.73 7.40
N ASN A 39 -52.02 -31.80 7.55
CA ASN A 39 -52.07 -30.52 6.84
C ASN A 39 -51.55 -29.31 7.64
N ALA A 40 -50.88 -29.53 8.78
CA ALA A 40 -50.23 -28.44 9.51
C ALA A 40 -49.17 -27.73 8.62
N PRO A 41 -49.26 -26.40 8.42
CA PRO A 41 -48.35 -25.69 7.53
C PRO A 41 -46.91 -25.72 8.08
N ARG A 42 -45.97 -26.21 7.26
CA ARG A 42 -44.54 -26.20 7.56
C ARG A 42 -44.05 -24.75 7.58
N GLY A 43 -43.40 -24.34 8.67
CA GLY A 43 -42.81 -23.00 8.82
C GLY A 43 -41.89 -22.64 7.65
N SER A 44 -42.02 -21.40 7.16
CA SER A 44 -41.39 -20.93 5.92
C SER A 44 -39.86 -21.03 5.96
N SER A 45 -39.29 -21.76 5.00
CA SER A 45 -37.84 -21.81 4.79
C SER A 45 -37.34 -20.41 4.45
N ARG A 46 -36.32 -19.92 5.16
CA ARG A 46 -35.63 -18.66 4.82
C ARG A 46 -35.22 -18.70 3.35
N SER A 47 -35.69 -17.74 2.55
CA SER A 47 -35.44 -17.73 1.11
C SER A 47 -33.96 -17.44 0.82
N ALA A 48 -33.28 -18.41 0.20
CA ALA A 48 -31.87 -18.31 -0.17
C ALA A 48 -31.54 -17.05 -1.00
N GLY A 49 -32.52 -16.52 -1.76
CA GLY A 49 -32.37 -15.30 -2.55
C GLY A 49 -32.07 -14.03 -1.74
N LYS A 50 -32.62 -13.89 -0.51
CA LYS A 50 -32.30 -12.73 0.34
C LYS A 50 -30.86 -12.79 0.86
N THR A 51 -30.39 -13.98 1.20
CA THR A 51 -29.00 -14.19 1.67
C THR A 51 -28.01 -13.93 0.55
N ALA A 52 -28.30 -14.38 -0.67
CA ALA A 52 -27.45 -14.13 -1.85
C ALA A 52 -27.31 -12.62 -2.15
N LEU A 53 -28.40 -11.85 -2.08
CA LEU A 53 -28.35 -10.39 -2.28
C LEU A 53 -27.50 -9.67 -1.23
N ILE A 54 -27.56 -10.10 0.04
CA ILE A 54 -26.73 -9.52 1.11
C ILE A 54 -25.26 -9.81 0.86
N VAL A 55 -24.91 -11.04 0.49
CA VAL A 55 -23.51 -11.40 0.20
C VAL A 55 -22.97 -10.59 -0.98
N VAL A 56 -23.76 -10.46 -2.06
CA VAL A 56 -23.38 -9.62 -3.22
C VAL A 56 -23.21 -8.16 -2.81
N ALA A 57 -24.14 -7.61 -2.03
CA ALA A 57 -24.04 -6.23 -1.55
C ALA A 57 -22.77 -6.01 -0.70
N ILE A 58 -22.43 -6.94 0.19
CA ILE A 58 -21.21 -6.88 1.00
C ILE A 58 -19.96 -6.90 0.11
N VAL A 59 -19.89 -7.81 -0.86
CA VAL A 59 -18.76 -7.92 -1.79
C VAL A 59 -18.59 -6.64 -2.62
N VAL A 60 -19.70 -6.07 -3.10
CA VAL A 60 -19.67 -4.81 -3.84
C VAL A 60 -19.16 -3.68 -2.95
N VAL A 61 -19.64 -3.58 -1.72
CA VAL A 61 -19.20 -2.54 -0.77
C VAL A 61 -17.73 -2.72 -0.41
N THR A 62 -17.25 -3.93 -0.13
CA THR A 62 -15.82 -4.16 0.17
C THR A 62 -14.92 -3.85 -1.01
N LEU A 63 -15.30 -4.22 -2.24
CA LEU A 63 -14.55 -3.84 -3.43
C LEU A 63 -14.51 -2.31 -3.64
N LEU A 64 -15.63 -1.63 -3.40
CA LEU A 64 -15.71 -0.16 -3.45
C LEU A 64 -14.77 0.48 -2.42
N VAL A 65 -14.81 0.01 -1.18
CA VAL A 65 -13.96 0.52 -0.09
C VAL A 65 -12.49 0.27 -0.39
N LEU A 66 -12.10 -0.93 -0.84
CA LEU A 66 -10.73 -1.24 -1.20
C LEU A 66 -10.24 -0.40 -2.38
N GLY A 67 -11.09 -0.17 -3.39
CA GLY A 67 -10.78 0.71 -4.52
C GLY A 67 -10.53 2.15 -4.09
N ILE A 68 -11.37 2.70 -3.21
CA ILE A 68 -11.20 4.06 -2.67
C ILE A 68 -9.91 4.15 -1.84
N LEU A 69 -9.64 3.17 -0.98
CA LEU A 69 -8.41 3.13 -0.18
C LEU A 69 -7.18 3.06 -1.08
N ALA A 70 -7.19 2.23 -2.13
CA ALA A 70 -6.10 2.15 -3.09
C ALA A 70 -5.89 3.48 -3.84
N ALA A 71 -6.97 4.16 -4.26
CA ALA A 71 -6.91 5.45 -4.94
C ALA A 71 -6.27 6.56 -4.07
N ILE A 72 -6.35 6.45 -2.75
CA ILE A 72 -5.72 7.39 -1.80
C ILE A 72 -4.32 6.93 -1.42
N ALA A 73 -4.13 5.64 -1.11
CA ALA A 73 -2.88 5.11 -0.59
C ALA A 73 -1.79 4.94 -1.67
N LEU A 74 -2.14 4.53 -2.89
CA LEU A 74 -1.18 4.30 -3.97
C LEU A 74 -0.46 5.59 -4.40
N PRO A 75 -1.14 6.74 -4.65
CA PRO A 75 -0.44 7.97 -5.01
C PRO A 75 0.52 8.44 -3.91
N VAL A 76 0.11 8.30 -2.64
CA VAL A 76 0.98 8.64 -1.50
C VAL A 76 2.19 7.72 -1.47
N TRP A 77 2.02 6.40 -1.56
CA TRP A 77 3.13 5.44 -1.52
C TRP A 77 4.12 5.64 -2.69
N LEU A 78 3.61 5.83 -3.91
CA LEU A 78 4.43 6.13 -5.09
C LEU A 78 5.21 7.45 -4.94
N SER A 79 4.61 8.45 -4.29
CA SER A 79 5.30 9.72 -4.03
C SER A 79 6.41 9.59 -2.99
N GLN A 80 6.26 8.69 -2.01
CA GLN A 80 7.27 8.45 -0.98
C GLN A 80 8.45 7.64 -1.53
N SER A 81 8.19 6.58 -2.32
CA SER A 81 9.26 5.77 -2.91
C SER A 81 10.18 6.59 -3.82
N GLN A 82 9.61 7.56 -4.56
CA GLN A 82 10.39 8.46 -5.42
C GLN A 82 11.31 9.42 -4.65
N LYS A 83 10.97 9.77 -3.39
CA LYS A 83 11.82 10.63 -2.55
C LYS A 83 13.05 9.89 -2.08
N GLU A 84 12.90 8.64 -1.68
CA GLU A 84 14.01 7.81 -1.18
C GLU A 84 15.04 7.55 -2.27
N GLU A 85 14.60 7.22 -3.48
CA GLU A 85 15.50 6.96 -4.61
C GLU A 85 16.32 8.20 -5.01
N PHE A 86 15.66 9.35 -5.17
CA PHE A 86 16.34 10.60 -5.51
C PHE A 86 17.27 11.09 -4.40
N ALA A 87 16.84 11.02 -3.13
CA ALA A 87 17.72 11.37 -2.02
C ALA A 87 18.94 10.43 -1.95
N SER A 88 18.75 9.14 -2.25
CA SER A 88 19.85 8.17 -2.23
C SER A 88 20.90 8.40 -3.31
N SER A 89 20.50 8.79 -4.53
CA SER A 89 21.43 9.01 -5.64
C SER A 89 22.38 10.17 -5.39
N VAL A 90 21.94 11.14 -4.58
CA VAL A 90 22.67 12.38 -4.34
C VAL A 90 23.43 12.37 -3.00
N ARG A 91 22.98 11.59 -2.01
CA ARG A 91 23.59 11.52 -0.67
C ARG A 91 25.03 11.03 -0.65
N THR A 92 25.42 10.22 -1.62
CA THR A 92 26.77 9.63 -1.66
C THR A 92 27.77 10.47 -2.44
N VAL A 93 27.33 11.56 -3.09
CA VAL A 93 28.22 12.37 -3.91
C VAL A 93 29.18 13.17 -3.02
N THR A 94 30.45 13.12 -3.38
CA THR A 94 31.57 13.76 -2.68
C THR A 94 32.16 14.89 -3.52
N CYS A 95 32.90 15.82 -2.90
CA CYS A 95 33.52 16.91 -3.64
C CYS A 95 34.59 16.41 -4.62
N GLU A 96 35.28 15.33 -4.29
CA GLU A 96 36.24 14.66 -5.14
C GLU A 96 35.58 14.15 -6.43
N GLN A 97 34.40 13.53 -6.33
CA GLN A 97 33.64 13.10 -7.50
C GLN A 97 33.14 14.29 -8.35
N VAL A 98 32.72 15.39 -7.71
CA VAL A 98 32.33 16.62 -8.41
C VAL A 98 33.51 17.20 -9.17
N VAL A 99 34.72 17.16 -8.60
CA VAL A 99 35.95 17.62 -9.26
C VAL A 99 36.28 16.76 -10.48
N ASP A 100 36.26 15.43 -10.34
CA ASP A 100 36.54 14.50 -11.45
C ASP A 100 35.59 14.74 -12.64
N GLU A 101 34.29 14.86 -12.34
CA GLU A 101 33.26 15.13 -13.36
C GLU A 101 33.44 16.53 -13.97
N ALA A 102 33.78 17.56 -13.17
CA ALA A 102 34.03 18.91 -13.67
C ALA A 102 35.24 18.99 -14.61
N VAL A 103 36.34 18.29 -14.28
CA VAL A 103 37.53 18.19 -15.13
C VAL A 103 37.16 17.54 -16.46
N GLU A 104 36.48 16.39 -16.43
CA GLU A 104 36.03 15.68 -17.63
C GLU A 104 35.10 16.55 -18.51
N LEU A 105 34.10 17.18 -17.90
CA LEU A 105 33.16 18.09 -18.58
C LEU A 105 33.89 19.27 -19.21
N SER A 106 34.89 19.82 -18.54
CA SER A 106 35.69 20.91 -19.08
C SER A 106 36.36 20.47 -20.39
N HIS A 107 37.01 19.31 -20.40
CA HIS A 107 37.69 18.83 -21.60
C HIS A 107 36.72 18.48 -22.75
N ARG A 108 35.50 18.03 -22.43
CA ARG A 108 34.52 17.60 -23.42
C ARG A 108 33.73 18.76 -24.04
N ASP A 109 33.26 19.68 -23.20
CA ASP A 109 32.20 20.63 -23.55
C ASP A 109 32.68 22.09 -23.57
N LEU A 110 33.96 22.38 -23.30
CA LEU A 110 34.47 23.76 -23.28
C LEU A 110 34.40 24.44 -24.66
N PRO A 111 33.88 25.68 -24.73
CA PRO A 111 33.92 26.47 -25.96
C PRO A 111 35.35 26.82 -26.39
N ALA A 112 35.53 27.05 -27.69
CA ALA A 112 36.80 27.50 -28.22
C ALA A 112 37.27 28.82 -27.57
N GLY A 113 38.53 28.86 -27.13
CA GLY A 113 39.15 30.02 -26.49
C GLY A 113 39.14 30.00 -24.96
N TYR A 114 38.53 29.00 -24.33
CA TYR A 114 38.65 28.75 -22.89
C TYR A 114 39.72 27.67 -22.62
N VAL A 115 40.30 27.70 -21.42
CA VAL A 115 41.31 26.73 -20.98
C VAL A 115 40.66 25.67 -20.11
N ALA A 116 40.95 24.40 -20.38
CA ALA A 116 40.42 23.29 -19.61
C ALA A 116 40.97 23.24 -18.19
N LEU A 117 40.10 22.79 -17.29
CA LEU A 117 40.44 22.57 -15.89
C LEU A 117 41.26 21.28 -15.83
N ALA A 118 42.49 21.37 -15.35
CA ALA A 118 43.40 20.24 -15.28
C ALA A 118 43.20 19.43 -13.99
N ASP A 119 43.03 20.11 -12.85
CA ASP A 119 42.81 19.50 -11.54
C ASP A 119 42.27 20.51 -10.52
N VAL A 120 41.68 20.04 -9.42
CA VAL A 120 41.31 20.84 -8.24
C VAL A 120 41.80 20.16 -6.97
N THR A 121 42.63 20.88 -6.22
CA THR A 121 43.24 20.39 -4.97
C THR A 121 42.64 21.07 -3.74
N ASP A 122 42.88 20.49 -2.56
CA ASP A 122 42.41 21.02 -1.27
C ASP A 122 40.90 21.30 -1.24
N VAL A 123 40.11 20.41 -1.85
CA VAL A 123 38.66 20.60 -1.98
C VAL A 123 37.92 20.35 -0.67
N PHE A 124 36.97 21.22 -0.34
CA PHE A 124 36.10 21.07 0.83
C PHE A 124 34.66 21.54 0.54
N VAL A 125 33.72 21.06 1.34
CA VAL A 125 32.30 21.44 1.24
C VAL A 125 32.07 22.81 1.85
N VAL A 126 31.47 23.73 1.08
CA VAL A 126 31.06 25.07 1.52
C VAL A 126 29.57 25.13 1.86
N ALA A 127 28.74 24.45 1.07
CA ALA A 127 27.29 24.36 1.31
C ALA A 127 26.80 22.94 1.02
N ASP A 128 25.96 22.40 1.90
CA ASP A 128 25.36 21.07 1.78
C ASP A 128 23.85 21.15 2.00
N GLU A 129 23.10 21.14 0.89
CA GLU A 129 21.65 21.30 0.88
C GLU A 129 20.92 19.94 0.87
N ARG A 130 21.66 18.82 1.02
CA ARG A 130 21.11 17.46 0.87
C ARG A 130 20.11 17.06 1.94
N ALA A 131 20.12 17.72 3.10
CA ALA A 131 19.22 17.42 4.20
C ALA A 131 17.76 17.76 3.89
N ASP A 132 17.54 18.91 3.23
CA ASP A 132 16.22 19.48 2.95
C ASP A 132 15.85 19.44 1.46
N LEU A 133 16.65 18.72 0.67
CA LEU A 133 16.53 18.65 -0.78
C LEU A 133 15.18 18.05 -1.21
N GLN A 134 14.39 18.83 -1.95
CA GLN A 134 13.14 18.39 -2.57
C GLN A 134 13.35 18.19 -4.07
N ARG A 135 12.60 17.25 -4.66
CA ARG A 135 12.63 17.06 -6.12
C ARG A 135 12.09 18.31 -6.80
N PRO A 136 12.85 18.95 -7.70
CA PRO A 136 12.39 20.15 -8.39
C PRO A 136 11.33 19.80 -9.45
N PRO A 137 10.53 20.79 -9.91
CA PRO A 137 9.71 20.67 -11.10
C PRO A 137 10.51 20.27 -12.35
N SER A 138 9.84 19.74 -13.36
CA SER A 138 10.48 19.40 -14.63
C SER A 138 11.05 20.64 -15.32
N GLY A 139 12.34 20.61 -15.66
CA GLY A 139 13.04 21.72 -16.30
C GLY A 139 13.73 22.68 -15.32
N GLU A 140 13.58 22.46 -14.01
CA GLU A 140 14.30 23.20 -12.98
C GLU A 140 15.46 22.37 -12.41
N LEU A 141 16.44 23.08 -11.86
CA LEU A 141 17.58 22.52 -11.14
C LEU A 141 17.49 22.94 -9.68
N VAL A 142 17.85 22.03 -8.78
CA VAL A 142 18.02 22.32 -7.35
C VAL A 142 19.48 22.15 -6.97
N LEU A 143 20.00 23.08 -6.16
CA LEU A 143 21.36 23.01 -5.62
C LEU A 143 21.46 21.85 -4.64
N VAL A 144 22.52 21.04 -4.79
CA VAL A 144 22.79 19.89 -3.94
C VAL A 144 23.92 20.20 -2.97
N LEU A 145 25.07 20.54 -3.52
CA LEU A 145 26.34 20.65 -2.81
C LEU A 145 27.17 21.71 -3.51
N THR A 146 27.87 22.51 -2.73
CA THR A 146 28.86 23.46 -3.24
C THR A 146 30.21 23.12 -2.65
N CYS A 147 31.18 22.90 -3.53
CA CYS A 147 32.55 22.57 -3.19
C CYS A 147 33.47 23.73 -3.56
N GLU A 148 34.52 23.96 -2.78
CA GLU A 148 35.53 24.97 -3.08
C GLU A 148 36.92 24.36 -2.92
N GLY A 149 37.85 24.79 -3.79
CA GLY A 149 39.21 24.30 -3.79
C GLY A 149 40.13 25.16 -4.66
N THR A 150 41.37 24.72 -4.80
CA THR A 150 42.39 25.37 -5.63
C THR A 150 42.45 24.69 -6.99
N ALA A 151 41.89 25.35 -8.01
CA ALA A 151 41.95 24.92 -9.40
C ALA A 151 43.32 25.16 -10.01
N ARG A 152 43.70 24.25 -10.90
CA ARG A 152 44.79 24.39 -11.86
C ARG A 152 44.24 24.17 -13.27
N TRP A 153 44.57 25.07 -14.19
CA TRP A 153 44.20 24.93 -15.60
C TRP A 153 45.36 24.40 -16.46
N ASP A 154 45.05 23.94 -17.66
CA ASP A 154 46.03 23.37 -18.60
C ASP A 154 47.13 24.37 -19.03
N ASP A 155 46.84 25.67 -18.98
CA ASP A 155 47.82 26.73 -19.22
C ASP A 155 48.78 26.97 -18.04
N GLY A 156 48.59 26.25 -16.93
CA GLY A 156 49.38 26.35 -15.71
C GLY A 156 48.92 27.44 -14.74
N THR A 157 47.87 28.20 -15.07
CA THR A 157 47.27 29.15 -14.14
C THR A 157 46.63 28.41 -12.96
N THR A 158 46.58 29.09 -11.81
CA THR A 158 45.97 28.56 -10.58
C THR A 158 45.11 29.63 -9.92
N GLY A 159 44.08 29.20 -9.20
CA GLY A 159 43.13 30.09 -8.56
C GLY A 159 42.09 29.33 -7.75
N THR A 160 41.32 30.04 -6.94
CA THR A 160 40.18 29.43 -6.24
C THR A 160 39.05 29.20 -7.22
N ILE A 161 38.42 28.03 -7.14
CA ILE A 161 37.19 27.72 -7.87
C ILE A 161 36.13 27.25 -6.87
N ARG A 162 34.86 27.61 -7.14
CA ARG A 162 33.71 27.08 -6.43
C ARG A 162 32.82 26.32 -7.40
N LEU A 163 32.65 25.02 -7.20
CA LEU A 163 31.84 24.14 -8.04
C LEU A 163 30.49 23.90 -7.36
N ALA A 164 29.41 24.27 -8.02
CA ALA A 164 28.05 23.99 -7.57
C ALA A 164 27.50 22.78 -8.32
N LEU A 165 27.22 21.70 -7.59
CA LEU A 165 26.49 20.56 -8.09
C LEU A 165 25.00 20.83 -7.93
N SER A 166 24.27 20.77 -9.04
CA SER A 166 22.81 20.81 -9.09
C SER A 166 22.27 19.55 -9.75
N VAL A 167 21.00 19.25 -9.48
CA VAL A 167 20.34 18.07 -10.04
C VAL A 167 18.95 18.44 -10.59
N ASP A 168 18.56 17.80 -11.69
CA ASP A 168 17.23 17.97 -12.27
C ASP A 168 16.19 16.98 -11.70
N SER A 169 14.92 17.13 -12.10
CA SER A 169 13.83 16.23 -11.70
C SER A 169 14.03 14.75 -12.07
N ALA A 170 14.94 14.45 -13.01
CA ALA A 170 15.29 13.11 -13.46
C ALA A 170 16.54 12.55 -12.75
N GLY A 171 17.16 13.30 -11.84
CA GLY A 171 18.36 12.89 -11.13
C GLY A 171 19.66 13.11 -11.91
N ARG A 172 19.64 13.84 -13.03
CA ARG A 172 20.87 14.13 -13.79
C ARG A 172 21.63 15.27 -13.13
N HIS A 173 22.94 15.06 -13.00
CA HIS A 173 23.85 16.04 -12.45
C HIS A 173 24.14 17.16 -13.45
N SER A 174 24.35 18.35 -12.91
CA SER A 174 24.82 19.54 -13.64
C SER A 174 25.80 20.26 -12.73
N ILE A 175 27.00 20.52 -13.22
CA ILE A 175 28.06 21.19 -12.47
C ILE A 175 28.34 22.53 -13.12
N ALA A 176 28.37 23.59 -12.32
CA ALA A 176 28.68 24.94 -12.76
C ALA A 176 29.77 25.57 -11.90
N ASP A 177 30.59 26.42 -12.53
CA ASP A 177 31.48 27.33 -11.82
C ASP A 177 30.65 28.46 -11.19
N ALA A 178 30.56 28.42 -9.86
CA ALA A 178 29.86 29.37 -9.02
C ALA A 178 30.80 30.40 -8.37
N THR A 179 32.05 30.50 -8.83
CA THR A 179 33.04 31.46 -8.29
C THR A 179 32.55 32.91 -8.41
N GLN A 180 31.73 33.21 -9.42
CA GLN A 180 31.15 34.54 -9.66
C GLN A 180 29.71 34.69 -9.15
N THR A 181 29.07 33.62 -8.66
CA THR A 181 27.67 33.66 -8.20
C THR A 181 27.62 34.15 -6.75
N THR A 182 28.01 35.40 -6.55
CA THR A 182 27.69 36.16 -5.34
C THR A 182 26.64 37.19 -5.73
N THR A 183 25.35 36.86 -5.55
CA THR A 183 24.25 37.75 -5.09
C THR A 183 22.94 36.97 -5.14
#